data_AF-A0A0B3AQ06-F1
#
_entry.id   AF-A0A0B3AQ06-F1
#
_cell.length_a   1.000
_cell.length_b   1.000
_cell.length_c   1.000
_cell.angle_alpha   90.00
_cell.angle_beta   90.00
_cell.angle_gamma   90.00
#
_symmetry.space_group_name_H-M   'P 1'
#
loop_
_entity.id
_entity.type
_entity.pdbx_description
1 polymer ?
#
loop_
_entity_poly.entity_id
_entity_poly.type
_entity_poly.pdbx_seq_one_letter_code
_entity_poly.pdbx_strand_id
1 'polypeptide(L)'
;MVPTKDRNAQGIFLKYKGEGILLDCGEGTQRQMNIAGISRMDVTRIFITHWHGDHVGGLMPLLQTMNREVEHRVEIHGPKGTKERMEHGM
;
A
#
# COMPACT_ATOMS: atom_id res chain seq x y z
N MET A 1 -0.61 -5.21 -14.54
CA MET A 1 0.26 -4.34 -15.34
C MET A 1 1.71 -4.59 -14.91
N VAL A 2 2.61 -4.83 -15.86
CA VAL A 2 4.03 -5.08 -15.54
C VAL A 2 4.77 -3.73 -15.45
N PRO A 3 5.60 -3.49 -14.41
CA PRO A 3 6.44 -2.30 -14.34
C PRO A 3 7.33 -2.14 -15.57
N THR A 4 7.58 -0.90 -15.95
CA THR A 4 8.52 -0.52 -17.01
C THR A 4 9.62 0.34 -16.43
N LYS A 5 10.65 0.64 -17.23
CA LYS A 5 11.74 1.53 -16.83
C LYS A 5 11.25 2.87 -16.27
N ASP A 6 10.19 3.42 -16.86
CA ASP A 6 9.71 4.79 -16.57
C ASP A 6 8.43 4.80 -15.74
N ARG A 7 7.79 3.65 -15.51
CA ARG A 7 6.49 3.55 -14.79
C ARG A 7 6.48 2.33 -13.87
N ASN A 8 6.27 2.57 -12.58
CA ASN A 8 6.12 1.52 -11.58
C ASN A 8 4.72 0.88 -11.61
N ALA A 9 4.52 -0.20 -10.85
CA ALA A 9 3.19 -0.77 -10.57
C ALA A 9 2.25 0.25 -9.89
N GLN A 10 0.96 -0.07 -9.88
CA GLN A 10 -0.10 0.84 -9.44
C GLN A 10 0.05 1.21 -7.96
N GLY A 11 -0.09 2.50 -7.66
CA GLY A 11 -0.17 3.03 -6.30
C GLY A 11 -0.37 4.55 -6.33
N ILE A 12 -1.32 5.05 -5.53
CA ILE A 12 -1.62 6.48 -5.42
C ILE A 12 -1.69 6.86 -3.95
N PHE A 13 -0.93 7.87 -3.54
CA PHE A 13 -1.04 8.43 -2.19
C PHE A 13 -1.81 9.76 -2.20
N LEU A 14 -2.80 9.88 -1.33
CA LEU A 14 -3.63 11.07 -1.13
C LEU A 14 -3.53 11.50 0.34
N LYS A 15 -3.27 12.79 0.58
CA LYS A 15 -3.37 13.39 1.91
C LYS A 15 -4.65 14.23 1.99
N TYR A 16 -5.55 13.88 2.90
CA TYR A 16 -6.84 14.56 3.03
C TYR A 16 -7.30 14.61 4.48
N LYS A 17 -7.63 15.81 4.99
CA LYS A 17 -8.13 16.03 6.36
C LYS A 17 -7.31 15.32 7.46
N GLY A 18 -5.99 15.29 7.32
CA GLY A 18 -5.08 14.67 8.28
C GLY A 18 -4.87 13.15 8.08
N GLU A 19 -5.58 12.53 7.16
CA GLU A 19 -5.41 11.11 6.80
C GLU A 19 -4.48 10.97 5.60
N GLY A 20 -3.61 9.95 5.62
CA GLY A 20 -2.84 9.53 4.45
C GLY A 20 -3.41 8.23 3.89
N ILE A 21 -3.97 8.33 2.69
CA ILE A 21 -4.72 7.28 2.03
C ILE A 21 -3.88 6.74 0.88
N LEU A 22 -3.56 5.45 0.93
CA LEU A 22 -2.89 4.73 -0.15
C LEU A 22 -3.93 3.92 -0.94
N LEU A 23 -4.12 4.24 -2.21
CA LEU A 23 -4.96 3.48 -3.15
C LEU A 23 -4.06 2.53 -3.94
N ASP A 24 -4.24 1.23 -3.72
CA ASP A 24 -3.38 0.14 -4.17
C ASP A 24 -1.91 0.24 -3.69
N CYS A 25 -1.25 -0.89 -3.65
CA CYS A 25 0.13 -1.02 -3.21
C CYS A 25 0.87 -2.05 -4.08
N GLY A 26 1.05 -1.74 -5.35
CA GLY A 26 1.84 -2.53 -6.29
C GLY A 26 3.31 -2.66 -5.86
N GLU A 27 4.02 -3.61 -6.46
CA GLU A 27 5.44 -3.81 -6.19
C GLU A 27 6.24 -2.50 -6.34
N GLY A 28 7.19 -2.25 -5.44
CA GLY A 28 8.01 -1.04 -5.47
C GLY A 28 7.35 0.22 -4.89
N THR A 29 6.10 0.15 -4.41
CA THR A 29 5.41 1.31 -3.80
C THR A 29 6.24 1.99 -2.71
N GLN A 30 6.83 1.21 -1.78
CA GLN A 30 7.69 1.77 -0.73
C GLN A 30 8.91 2.54 -1.27
N ARG A 31 9.47 2.11 -2.41
CA ARG A 31 10.56 2.83 -3.10
C ARG A 31 10.04 4.11 -3.75
N GLN A 32 8.87 4.06 -4.40
CA GLN A 32 8.25 5.23 -5.01
C GLN A 32 7.88 6.29 -3.97
N MET A 33 7.44 5.90 -2.77
CA MET A 33 7.20 6.81 -1.66
C MET A 33 8.48 7.56 -1.26
N ASN A 34 9.62 6.88 -1.16
CA ASN A 34 10.91 7.53 -0.86
C ASN A 34 11.30 8.54 -1.93
N ILE A 35 11.15 8.18 -3.21
CA ILE A 35 11.45 9.08 -4.33
C ILE A 35 10.56 10.32 -4.29
N ALA A 36 9.28 10.15 -3.92
CA ALA A 36 8.32 11.23 -3.79
C ALA A 36 8.43 12.02 -2.47
N GLY A 37 9.31 11.63 -1.54
CA GLY A 37 9.43 12.27 -0.23
C GLY A 37 8.23 12.04 0.70
N ILE A 38 7.49 10.94 0.50
CA ILE A 38 6.30 10.59 1.30
C ILE A 38 6.71 9.61 2.42
N SER A 39 6.40 9.96 3.67
CA SER A 39 6.65 9.06 4.79
C SER A 39 5.64 7.91 4.80
N ARG A 40 6.12 6.70 5.09
CA ARG A 40 5.25 5.53 5.28
C ARG A 40 4.41 5.67 6.55
N MET A 41 4.91 6.44 7.52
CA MET A 41 4.18 6.79 8.74
C MET A 41 2.99 7.71 8.47
N ASP A 42 2.91 8.39 7.32
CA ASP A 42 1.72 9.16 6.98
C ASP A 42 0.56 8.25 6.54
N VAL A 43 0.79 6.97 6.22
CA VAL A 43 -0.25 6.04 5.78
C VAL A 43 -1.10 5.60 6.96
N THR A 44 -2.38 5.97 6.92
CA THR A 44 -3.39 5.58 7.92
C THR A 44 -4.41 4.62 7.34
N ARG A 45 -4.64 4.68 6.02
CA ARG A 45 -5.61 3.85 5.30
C ARG A 45 -5.03 3.30 4.00
N ILE A 46 -5.31 2.04 3.71
CA ILE A 46 -4.99 1.39 2.44
C ILE A 46 -6.30 0.90 1.81
N PHE A 47 -6.54 1.25 0.55
CA PHE A 47 -7.67 0.75 -0.23
C PHE A 47 -7.16 -0.10 -1.39
N ILE A 48 -7.57 -1.36 -1.43
CA ILE A 48 -7.24 -2.30 -2.49
C ILE A 48 -8.41 -2.34 -3.46
N THR A 49 -8.17 -2.03 -4.72
CA THR A 49 -9.20 -2.10 -5.76
C THR A 49 -9.52 -3.56 -6.10
N HIS A 50 -8.50 -4.39 -6.27
CA HIS A 50 -8.60 -5.83 -6.54
C HIS A 50 -7.28 -6.56 -6.27
N TRP A 51 -7.31 -7.88 -6.30
CA TRP A 51 -6.21 -8.76 -5.86
C TRP A 51 -5.31 -9.27 -7.00
N HIS A 52 -5.01 -8.42 -7.99
CA HIS A 52 -3.93 -8.71 -8.94
C HIS A 52 -2.58 -8.23 -8.41
N GLY A 53 -1.51 -8.96 -8.74
CA GLY A 53 -0.17 -8.72 -8.19
C GLY A 53 0.36 -7.31 -8.42
N ASP A 54 -0.04 -6.65 -9.50
CA ASP A 54 0.35 -5.26 -9.79
C ASP A 54 -0.34 -4.21 -8.90
N HIS A 55 -1.35 -4.60 -8.11
CA HIS A 55 -2.04 -3.76 -7.15
C HIS A 55 -1.70 -4.11 -5.70
N VAL A 56 -1.16 -5.30 -5.42
CA VAL A 56 -0.90 -5.77 -4.04
C VAL A 56 0.52 -6.27 -3.79
N GLY A 57 1.37 -6.39 -4.81
CA GLY A 57 2.70 -6.99 -4.70
C GLY A 57 3.66 -6.25 -3.75
N GLY A 58 3.39 -4.98 -3.45
CA GLY A 58 4.14 -4.19 -2.47
C GLY A 58 3.50 -4.16 -1.07
N LEU A 59 2.33 -4.75 -0.88
CA LEU A 59 1.55 -4.60 0.36
C LEU A 59 2.24 -5.25 1.56
N MET A 60 2.57 -6.54 1.47
CA MET A 60 3.23 -7.26 2.57
C MET A 60 4.57 -6.63 3.00
N PRO A 61 5.52 -6.30 2.11
CA PRO A 61 6.77 -5.66 2.52
C PRO A 61 6.56 -4.25 3.11
N LEU A 62 5.57 -3.49 2.63
CA LEU A 62 5.21 -2.20 3.23
C LEU A 62 4.70 -2.40 4.67
N LEU A 63 3.75 -3.33 4.88
CA LEU A 63 3.21 -3.62 6.21
C LEU A 63 4.26 -4.14 7.18
N GLN A 64 5.18 -4.99 6.73
CA GLN A 64 6.31 -5.46 7.55
C GLN A 64 7.22 -4.31 7.98
N THR A 65 7.49 -3.35 7.09
CA THR A 65 8.26 -2.14 7.41
C THR A 65 7.50 -1.28 8.43
N MET A 66 6.21 -1.03 8.18
CA MET A 66 5.35 -0.22 9.05
C MET A 66 5.19 -0.83 10.44
N ASN A 67 5.07 -2.16 10.56
CA ASN A 67 4.93 -2.83 11.85
C ASN A 67 6.11 -2.59 12.82
N ARG A 68 7.26 -2.12 12.30
CA ARG A 68 8.44 -1.78 13.12
C ARG A 68 8.52 -0.30 13.48
N GLU A 69 7.81 0.56 12.76
CA GLU A 69 8.01 2.02 12.77
C GLU A 69 6.74 2.82 13.08
N VAL A 70 5.57 2.22 12.92
CA VAL A 70 4.26 2.89 12.98
C VAL A 70 3.53 2.52 14.27
N GLU A 71 3.17 3.54 15.05
CA GLU A 71 2.49 3.39 16.34
C GLU A 71 0.95 3.44 16.24
N HIS A 72 0.41 3.92 15.12
CA HIS A 72 -1.04 3.99 14.89
C HIS A 72 -1.57 2.78 14.11
N ARG A 73 -2.88 2.54 14.24
CA ARG A 73 -3.58 1.53 13.46
C ARG A 73 -3.67 1.95 12.00
N VAL A 74 -3.34 1.03 11.10
CA VAL A 74 -3.60 1.16 9.65
C VAL A 74 -4.85 0.35 9.31
N GLU A 75 -5.83 0.98 8.66
CA GLU A 75 -7.03 0.29 8.19
C GLU A 75 -6.88 -0.13 6.73
N ILE A 76 -7.19 -1.40 6.44
CA ILE A 76 -7.15 -1.94 5.07
C ILE A 76 -8.59 -2.22 4.62
N HIS A 77 -8.95 -1.62 3.49
CA HIS A 77 -10.25 -1.73 2.84
C HIS A 77 -10.05 -2.40 1.47
N GLY A 78 -10.96 -3.26 1.06
CA GLY A 78 -10.84 -3.94 -0.24
C GLY A 78 -12.09 -4.73 -0.62
N PRO A 79 -12.07 -5.45 -1.77
CA PRO A 79 -13.20 -6.24 -2.22
C PRO A 79 -13.51 -7.41 -1.28
N LYS A 80 -14.65 -8.07 -1.49
CA LYS A 80 -15.02 -9.30 -0.79
C LYS A 80 -13.86 -10.31 -0.82
N GLY A 81 -13.52 -10.91 0.32
CA GLY A 81 -12.38 -11.81 0.46
C GLY A 81 -11.10 -11.14 1.01
N THR A 82 -11.09 -9.82 1.18
CA THR A 82 -9.89 -9.08 1.65
C THR A 82 -9.45 -9.53 3.03
N LYS A 83 -10.38 -9.75 3.96
CA LYS A 83 -10.06 -10.17 5.32
C LYS A 83 -9.37 -11.55 5.31
N GLU A 84 -9.94 -12.50 4.60
CA GLU A 84 -9.40 -13.86 4.49
C GLU A 84 -8.00 -13.86 3.88
N ARG A 85 -7.76 -13.07 2.83
CA ARG A 85 -6.43 -12.95 2.20
C ARG A 85 -5.39 -12.32 3.14
N MET A 86 -5.79 -11.30 3.90
CA MET A 86 -4.90 -10.67 4.88
C MET A 86 -4.52 -11.61 6.03
N GLU A 87 -5.44 -12.45 6.48
CA GLU A 87 -5.20 -13.41 7.58
C GLU A 87 -4.26 -14.56 7.18
N HIS A 88 -4.29 -14.99 5.91
CA HIS A 88 -3.47 -16.10 5.42
C HIS A 88 -2.13 -15.68 4.80
N GLY A 89 -1.78 -14.39 4.89
CA GLY A 89 -0.52 -13.85 4.33
C GLY A 89 -0.51 -13.72 2.81
N MET A 90 -1.70 -13.80 2.18
CA MET A 90 -2.14 -13.57 0.79
C MET A 90 -3.14 -14.63 0.30
#